data_AF-A0A2H0SDG2-F1
#
_entry.id   AF-A0A2H0SDG2-F1
#
_cell.length_a   1.000
_cell.length_b   1.000
_cell.length_c   1.000
_cell.angle_alpha   90.00
_cell.angle_beta   90.00
_cell.angle_gamma   90.00
#
_symmetry.space_group_name_H-M   'P 1'
#
loop_
_entity.id
_entity.type
_entity.pdbx_description
1 polymer ?
#
loop_
_entity_poly.entity_id
_entity_poly.type
_entity_poly.pdbx_seq_one_letter_code
_entity_poly.pdbx_strand_id
1 'polypeptide(L)'
;YHKWIAGALDGDGVLILGRPDNVIGAHCGSNKMNYRSLGVVLCGNFHNNETPTSSQLATLQAVLDNLRQERSIPKERVLGHGEVPESATDCPGNALLPYVQNYRTTGNLQ
;
A
#
# COMPACT_ATOMS: atom_id res chain seq x y z
N TYR A 1 -2.68 -9.77 -2.95
CA TYR A 1 -2.11 -8.45 -3.33
C TYR A 1 -1.39 -8.57 -4.66
N HIS A 2 -1.15 -7.45 -5.35
CA HIS A 2 -0.36 -7.40 -6.59
C HIS A 2 1.13 -7.18 -6.30
N LYS A 3 1.42 -6.34 -5.31
CA LYS A 3 2.77 -6.09 -4.81
C LYS A 3 2.82 -6.43 -3.33
N TRP A 4 3.91 -7.06 -2.90
CA TRP A 4 4.13 -7.49 -1.53
C TRP A 4 5.51 -7.03 -1.10
N ILE A 5 5.61 -6.24 -0.04
CA ILE A 5 6.89 -5.74 0.46
C ILE A 5 7.17 -6.43 1.78
N ALA A 6 8.24 -7.23 1.81
CA ALA A 6 8.62 -8.07 2.92
C ALA A 6 8.95 -7.28 4.19
N GLY A 7 8.82 -7.94 5.33
CA GLY A 7 9.04 -7.40 6.66
C GLY A 7 10.44 -7.67 7.19
N ALA A 8 10.68 -7.25 8.43
CA ALA A 8 11.99 -7.35 9.07
C ALA A 8 12.54 -8.79 9.17
N LEU A 9 11.66 -9.81 9.17
CA LEU A 9 12.01 -11.21 9.39
C LEU A 9 12.27 -12.01 8.11
N ASP A 10 11.87 -11.49 6.94
CA ASP A 10 11.80 -12.26 5.69
C ASP A 10 12.37 -11.50 4.48
N GLY A 11 13.29 -10.56 4.74
CA GLY A 11 13.97 -9.76 3.72
C GLY A 11 13.44 -8.33 3.70
N ASP A 12 13.75 -7.56 4.74
CA ASP A 12 13.22 -6.21 4.98
C ASP A 12 13.20 -5.32 3.73
N GLY A 13 11.99 -4.88 3.35
CA GLY A 13 11.80 -3.99 2.20
C GLY A 13 11.93 -4.65 0.83
N VAL A 14 12.19 -5.96 0.72
CA VAL A 14 12.25 -6.66 -0.57
C VAL A 14 10.87 -6.69 -1.22
N LEU A 15 10.81 -6.26 -2.49
CA LEU A 15 9.61 -6.36 -3.31
C LEU A 15 9.44 -7.79 -3.83
N ILE A 16 8.34 -8.41 -3.47
CA ILE A 16 7.86 -9.70 -3.95
C ILE A 16 6.65 -9.44 -4.87
N LEU A 17 6.69 -10.00 -6.08
CA LEU A 17 5.58 -9.92 -7.01
C LEU A 17 4.47 -10.89 -6.60
N GLY A 18 3.27 -10.34 -6.40
CA GLY A 18 2.07 -11.10 -6.08
C GLY A 18 1.30 -11.47 -7.36
N ARG A 19 0.00 -11.20 -7.36
CA ARG A 19 -0.83 -11.37 -8.56
C ARG A 19 -0.38 -10.40 -9.67
N PRO A 20 -0.39 -10.80 -10.95
CA PRO A 20 -0.17 -9.88 -12.06
C PRO A 20 -1.15 -8.70 -12.02
N ASP A 21 -0.69 -7.51 -12.43
CA ASP A 21 -1.48 -6.27 -12.31
C ASP A 21 -2.72 -6.21 -13.23
N ASN A 22 -2.84 -7.15 -14.17
CA ASN A 22 -4.00 -7.31 -15.05
C ASN A 22 -4.98 -8.40 -14.57
N VAL A 23 -4.76 -8.96 -13.38
CA VAL A 23 -5.63 -9.98 -12.77
C VAL A 23 -6.34 -9.39 -11.56
N ILE A 24 -7.60 -9.75 -11.37
CA ILE A 24 -8.41 -9.29 -10.23
C ILE A 24 -7.74 -9.67 -8.89
N GLY A 25 -7.63 -8.68 -8.01
CA GLY A 25 -7.12 -8.83 -6.65
C GLY A 25 -8.15 -9.43 -5.68
N ALA A 26 -7.71 -9.70 -4.45
CA ALA A 26 -8.57 -10.08 -3.33
C ALA A 26 -8.09 -9.38 -2.05
N HIS A 27 -7.95 -8.06 -2.11
CA HIS A 27 -7.38 -7.22 -1.05
C HIS A 27 -8.36 -6.20 -0.46
N CYS A 28 -9.40 -5.78 -1.20
CA CYS A 28 -10.43 -4.86 -0.72
C CYS A 28 -11.74 -5.10 -1.51
N GLY A 29 -12.70 -5.78 -0.87
CA GLY A 29 -14.02 -6.03 -1.45
C GLY A 29 -14.92 -4.79 -1.46
N SER A 30 -14.76 -3.93 -0.43
CA SER A 30 -15.53 -2.70 -0.27
C SER A 30 -15.41 -1.80 -1.47
N ASN A 31 -16.54 -1.17 -1.85
CA ASN A 31 -16.63 -0.28 -2.99
C ASN A 31 -16.02 -0.88 -4.29
N LYS A 32 -16.11 -2.21 -4.45
CA LYS A 32 -15.60 -3.00 -5.59
C LYS A 32 -14.11 -2.81 -5.90
N MET A 33 -13.29 -2.45 -4.92
CA MET A 33 -11.88 -2.08 -5.16
C MET A 33 -11.04 -3.21 -5.76
N ASN A 34 -11.31 -4.47 -5.44
CA ASN A 34 -10.67 -5.64 -6.09
C ASN A 34 -10.69 -5.61 -7.62
N TYR A 35 -11.68 -4.97 -8.24
CA TYR A 35 -11.87 -4.93 -9.69
C TYR A 35 -11.31 -3.66 -10.35
N ARG A 36 -10.94 -2.65 -9.56
CA ARG A 36 -10.58 -1.32 -10.09
C ARG A 36 -9.39 -0.66 -9.39
N SER A 37 -8.67 -1.40 -8.55
CA SER A 37 -7.46 -0.91 -7.90
C SER A 37 -6.41 -2.01 -7.77
N LEU A 38 -5.19 -1.56 -7.44
CA LEU A 38 -4.06 -2.44 -7.17
C LEU A 38 -3.76 -2.44 -5.68
N GLY A 39 -3.87 -3.60 -5.03
CA GLY A 39 -3.39 -3.78 -3.67
C GLY A 39 -1.87 -3.94 -3.57
N VAL A 40 -1.23 -3.05 -2.83
CA VAL A 40 0.15 -3.18 -2.33
C VAL A 40 0.07 -3.51 -0.85
N VAL A 41 0.76 -4.56 -0.39
CA VAL A 41 0.88 -4.88 1.05
C VAL A 41 2.29 -4.59 1.53
N LEU A 42 2.37 -4.01 2.71
CA LEU A 42 3.59 -3.83 3.49
C LEU A 42 3.52 -4.80 4.67
N CYS A 43 4.48 -5.70 4.82
CA CYS A 43 4.44 -6.72 5.86
C CYS A 43 4.84 -6.17 7.23
N GLY A 44 3.93 -6.31 8.19
CA GLY A 44 4.11 -5.89 9.58
C GLY A 44 2.74 -5.71 10.24
N ASN A 45 2.73 -5.43 11.55
CA ASN A 45 1.53 -5.08 12.30
C ASN A 45 1.57 -3.62 12.76
N PHE A 46 1.16 -2.72 11.86
CA PHE A 46 1.22 -1.27 12.09
C PHE A 46 0.01 -0.70 12.85
N HIS A 47 -0.73 -1.52 13.60
CA HIS A 47 -1.87 -1.06 14.40
C HIS A 47 -1.47 -0.34 15.70
N ASN A 48 -0.26 -0.59 16.20
CA ASN A 48 0.22 -0.06 17.49
C ASN A 48 1.63 0.52 17.32
N ASN A 49 2.63 -0.08 18.00
CA ASN A 49 3.95 0.51 18.16
C ASN A 49 4.94 0.18 17.02
N GLU A 50 4.64 -0.83 16.21
CA GLU A 50 5.49 -1.18 15.07
C GLU A 50 5.30 -0.13 13.98
N THR A 51 6.40 0.45 13.50
CA THR A 51 6.41 1.38 12.37
C THR A 51 7.10 0.73 11.17
N PRO A 52 6.68 1.08 9.93
CA PRO A 52 7.39 0.67 8.73
C PRO A 52 8.89 1.00 8.81
N THR A 53 9.73 0.08 8.36
CA THR A 53 11.18 0.36 8.26
C THR A 53 11.46 1.35 7.14
N SER A 54 12.62 2.01 7.17
CA SER A 54 13.03 2.89 6.07
C SER A 54 13.19 2.13 4.75
N SER A 55 13.64 0.88 4.78
CA SER A 55 13.74 0.01 3.59
C SER A 55 12.36 -0.26 2.99
N GLN A 56 11.39 -0.59 3.83
CA GLN A 56 10.00 -0.78 3.43
C GLN A 56 9.38 0.47 2.82
N LEU A 57 9.59 1.63 3.45
CA LEU A 57 9.09 2.91 2.93
C LEU A 57 9.74 3.29 1.61
N ALA A 58 11.06 3.10 1.45
CA ALA A 58 11.75 3.37 0.20
C ALA A 58 11.22 2.49 -0.95
N THR A 59 11.00 1.20 -0.70
CA THR A 59 10.39 0.30 -1.69
C THR A 59 8.95 0.67 -1.98
N LEU A 60 8.16 1.01 -0.95
CA LEU A 60 6.77 1.42 -1.13
C LEU A 60 6.69 2.70 -1.98
N GLN A 61 7.55 3.68 -1.74
CA GLN A 61 7.66 4.91 -2.54
C GLN A 61 7.85 4.56 -4.02
N ALA A 62 8.88 3.77 -4.33
CA ALA A 62 9.20 3.38 -5.70
C ALA A 62 8.05 2.61 -6.37
N VAL A 63 7.40 1.69 -5.63
CA VAL A 63 6.26 0.92 -6.16
C VAL A 63 5.07 1.84 -6.46
N LEU A 64 4.73 2.75 -5.55
CA LEU A 64 3.61 3.68 -5.75
C LEU A 64 3.89 4.61 -6.93
N ASP A 65 5.09 5.16 -7.03
CA ASP A 65 5.49 6.06 -8.12
C ASP A 65 5.41 5.37 -9.47
N ASN A 66 6.01 4.17 -9.59
CA ASN A 66 5.99 3.40 -10.84
C ASN A 66 4.56 3.05 -11.27
N LEU A 67 3.76 2.45 -10.37
CA LEU A 67 2.38 2.07 -10.69
C LEU A 67 1.52 3.26 -11.10
N ARG A 68 1.72 4.40 -10.44
CA ARG A 68 0.99 5.62 -10.76
C ARG A 68 1.40 6.22 -12.08
N GLN A 69 2.70 6.29 -12.37
CA GLN A 69 3.21 6.82 -13.63
C GLN A 69 2.73 5.95 -14.80
N GLU A 70 2.89 4.63 -14.71
CA GLU A 70 2.50 3.68 -15.76
C GLU A 70 0.99 3.71 -16.07
N ARG A 71 0.16 3.97 -15.06
CA ARG A 71 -1.31 3.91 -15.17
C ARG A 71 -1.99 5.27 -15.10
N SER A 72 -1.22 6.35 -15.09
CA SER A 72 -1.72 7.73 -14.93
C SER A 72 -2.65 7.90 -13.72
N ILE A 73 -2.30 7.27 -12.59
CA ILE A 73 -3.09 7.36 -11.34
C ILE A 73 -2.62 8.59 -10.55
N PRO A 74 -3.51 9.55 -10.24
CA PRO A 74 -3.17 10.72 -9.43
C PRO A 74 -2.86 10.31 -7.97
N LYS A 75 -2.01 11.07 -7.27
CA LYS A 75 -1.55 10.71 -5.90
C LYS A 75 -2.70 10.62 -4.92
N GLU A 76 -3.70 11.47 -5.11
CA GLU A 76 -4.90 11.58 -4.30
C GLU A 76 -5.73 10.28 -4.30
N ARG A 77 -5.48 9.37 -5.26
CA ARG A 77 -6.11 8.04 -5.35
C ARG A 77 -5.30 6.92 -4.69
N VAL A 78 -4.22 7.23 -3.97
CA VAL A 78 -3.53 6.25 -3.10
C VAL A 78 -4.18 6.26 -1.72
N LEU A 79 -4.89 5.19 -1.38
CA LEU A 79 -5.68 5.11 -0.16
C LEU A 79 -5.15 4.01 0.77
N GLY A 80 -5.18 4.27 2.07
CA GLY A 80 -5.17 3.20 3.07
C GLY A 80 -6.46 2.37 2.95
N HIS A 81 -6.40 1.09 3.31
CA HIS A 81 -7.55 0.18 3.15
C HIS A 81 -8.78 0.64 3.94
N GLY A 82 -8.61 1.16 5.14
CA GLY A 82 -9.67 1.69 6.00
C GLY A 82 -10.21 3.05 5.54
N GLU A 83 -9.54 3.71 4.60
CA GLU A 83 -10.04 4.96 3.99
C GLU A 83 -10.94 4.69 2.77
N VAL A 84 -11.03 3.44 2.31
CA VAL A 84 -11.96 3.06 1.25
C VAL A 84 -13.39 3.18 1.81
N PRO A 85 -14.32 3.87 1.12
CA PRO A 85 -15.71 3.92 1.56
C PRO A 85 -16.29 2.51 1.77
N GLU A 86 -17.08 2.34 2.84
CA GLU A 86 -17.67 1.04 3.23
C GLU A 86 -16.65 -0.02 3.68
N SER A 87 -15.39 0.36 3.90
CA SER A 87 -14.39 -0.51 4.48
C SER A 87 -14.48 -0.48 5.99
N ALA A 88 -14.72 -1.64 6.61
CA ALA A 88 -14.73 -1.82 8.05
C ALA A 88 -13.47 -2.58 8.47
N THR A 89 -12.32 -1.89 8.43
CA THR A 89 -11.00 -2.47 8.74
C THR A 89 -10.06 -1.43 9.33
N ASP A 90 -9.18 -1.88 10.22
CA ASP A 90 -8.12 -1.05 10.79
C ASP A 90 -6.87 -0.96 9.89
N CYS A 91 -6.80 -1.75 8.82
CA CYS A 91 -5.72 -1.71 7.84
C CYS A 91 -5.67 -0.32 7.17
N PRO A 92 -4.50 0.30 6.94
CA PRO A 92 -3.16 -0.25 7.05
C PRO A 92 -2.53 -0.14 8.45
N GLY A 93 -3.30 0.24 9.46
CA GLY A 93 -2.81 0.55 10.80
C GLY A 93 -2.47 2.03 10.98
N ASN A 94 -2.59 2.51 12.22
CA ASN A 94 -2.37 3.91 12.57
C ASN A 94 -0.90 4.36 12.43
N ALA A 95 0.05 3.43 12.41
CA ALA A 95 1.47 3.74 12.26
C ALA A 95 1.90 3.85 10.79
N LEU A 96 1.22 3.16 9.86
CA LEU A 96 1.49 3.25 8.42
C LEU A 96 0.62 4.31 7.72
N LEU A 97 -0.62 4.50 8.18
CA LEU A 97 -1.57 5.41 7.53
C LEU A 97 -1.04 6.86 7.34
N PRO A 98 -0.34 7.49 8.30
CA PRO A 98 0.18 8.85 8.14
C PRO A 98 1.15 9.00 6.97
N TYR A 99 1.97 7.98 6.68
CA TYR A 99 2.87 7.99 5.53
C TYR A 99 2.07 8.02 4.22
N VAL A 100 1.01 7.21 4.12
CA VAL A 100 0.13 7.17 2.95
C VAL A 100 -0.56 8.53 2.74
N GLN A 101 -1.01 9.17 3.82
CA GLN A 101 -1.61 10.50 3.80
C GLN A 101 -0.61 11.59 3.38
N ASN A 102 0.63 11.51 3.87
CA ASN A 102 1.71 12.40 3.45
C ASN A 102 1.98 12.24 1.95
N TYR A 103 2.10 11.01 1.47
CA TYR A 103 2.31 10.71 0.04
C TYR A 103 1.20 11.27 -0.85
N ARG A 104 -0.07 11.16 -0.43
CA ARG A 104 -1.18 11.80 -1.15
C ARG A 104 -1.03 13.32 -1.26
N THR A 105 -0.42 13.95 -0.27
CA THR A 105 -0.30 15.41 -0.20
C THR A 105 0.94 15.89 -0.94
N THR A 106 2.09 15.26 -0.71
CA THR A 106 3.40 15.74 -1.15
C THR A 106 3.98 14.95 -2.32
N GLY A 107 3.55 13.69 -2.49
CA GLY A 107 4.21 12.72 -3.37
C GLY A 107 5.40 12.01 -2.70
N ASN A 108 5.64 12.22 -1.41
CA ASN A 108 6.68 11.54 -0.64
C ASN A 108 6.08 10.87 0.60
N LEU A 109 6.52 9.65 0.92
CA LEU A 109 6.18 8.98 2.17
C LEU A 109 6.87 9.62 3.37
N GLN A 110 8.13 10.05 3.21
CA GLN A 110 9.00 10.63 4.26
C GLN A 110 9.18 12.14 4.12
#